data_AF-A0A7Y6UK23-F1
#
_entry.id   AF-A0A7Y6UK23-F1
#
_cell.length_a   1.000
_cell.length_b   1.000
_cell.length_c   1.000
_cell.angle_alpha   90.00
_cell.angle_beta   90.00
_cell.angle_gamma   90.00
#
_symmetry.space_group_name_H-M   'P 1'
#
loop_
_entity.id
_entity.type
_entity.pdbx_description
1 polymer ?
#
loop_
_entity_poly.entity_id
_entity_poly.type
_entity_poly.pdbx_seq_one_letter_code
_entity_poly.pdbx_strand_id
1 'polypeptide(L)'
;MIWDMWKQGFAAWEQATAQYMEKVLTNPGVLGPAGAMLTAAMKTKAATDKALASWWATFGLPTRRDQERALHKLNQLETRLYDLEEQLYAQPTQKKS
;
A
#
# COMPACT_ATOMS: atom_id res chain seq x y z
N MET A 1 35.05 -2.35 26.18
CA MET A 1 35.87 -2.54 24.96
C MET A 1 35.05 -2.71 23.68
N ILE A 2 34.31 -3.81 23.46
CA ILE A 2 33.48 -3.98 22.23
C ILE A 2 32.34 -2.96 22.14
N TRP A 3 31.69 -2.66 23.26
CA TRP A 3 30.62 -1.67 23.34
C TRP A 3 31.12 -0.23 23.07
N ASP A 4 32.31 0.09 23.55
CA ASP A 4 32.91 1.41 23.36
C ASP A 4 33.35 1.62 21.91
N MET A 5 33.88 0.57 21.27
CA MET A 5 34.21 0.57 19.84
C MET A 5 32.97 0.71 18.95
N TRP A 6 31.86 0.04 19.32
CA TRP A 6 30.57 0.22 18.65
C TRP A 6 30.04 1.65 18.80
N LYS A 7 30.08 2.22 20.01
CA LYS A 7 29.68 3.61 20.24
C LYS A 7 30.53 4.61 19.46
N GLN A 8 31.84 4.38 19.37
CA GLN A 8 32.74 5.24 18.60
C GLN A 8 32.45 5.14 17.09
N GLY A 9 32.19 3.93 16.57
CA GLY A 9 31.76 3.73 15.18
C GLY A 9 30.38 4.34 14.90
N PHE A 10 29.44 4.21 15.84
CA PHE A 10 28.12 4.83 15.77
C PHE A 10 28.23 6.36 15.78
N ALA A 11 29.04 6.94 16.66
CA ALA A 11 29.27 8.38 16.73
C ALA A 11 29.91 8.92 15.44
N ALA A 12 30.87 8.21 14.86
CA ALA A 12 31.48 8.58 13.59
C ALA A 12 30.48 8.50 12.43
N TRP A 13 29.65 7.46 12.40
CA TRP A 13 28.58 7.30 11.41
C TRP A 13 27.49 8.36 11.57
N GLU A 14 27.06 8.62 12.81
CA GLU A 14 26.06 9.63 13.15
C GLU A 14 26.55 11.02 12.73
N GLN A 15 27.80 11.35 13.01
CA GLN A 15 28.37 12.64 12.62
C GLN A 15 28.50 12.78 11.10
N ALA A 16 28.93 11.73 10.39
CA ALA A 16 29.00 11.75 8.93
C ALA A 16 27.60 11.83 8.28
N THR A 17 26.65 11.07 8.83
CA THR A 17 25.26 11.04 8.35
C THR A 17 24.56 12.35 8.66
N ALA A 18 24.75 12.93 9.84
CA ALA A 18 24.18 14.21 10.22
C ALA A 18 24.69 15.33 9.31
N GLN A 19 25.98 15.40 9.00
CA GLN A 19 26.53 16.40 8.08
C GLN A 19 26.00 16.25 6.65
N TYR A 20 25.82 15.01 6.19
CA TYR A 20 25.26 14.74 4.86
C TYR A 20 23.76 15.03 4.82
N MET A 21 23.04 14.63 5.86
CA MET A 21 21.59 14.78 6.00
C MET A 21 21.23 16.26 6.21
N GLU A 22 22.02 17.03 6.95
CA GLU A 22 21.86 18.48 7.06
C GLU A 22 22.08 19.15 5.72
N LYS A 23 23.15 18.82 4.98
CA LYS A 23 23.42 19.39 3.64
C LYS A 23 22.36 19.02 2.60
N VAL A 24 21.81 17.81 2.66
CA VAL A 24 20.74 17.37 1.76
C VAL A 24 19.42 18.00 2.18
N LEU A 25 19.07 17.99 3.46
CA LEU A 25 17.79 18.49 3.97
C LEU A 25 17.66 20.01 3.95
N THR A 26 18.77 20.75 4.07
CA THR A 26 18.78 22.21 4.01
C THR A 26 18.97 22.76 2.59
N ASN A 27 19.31 21.90 1.61
CA ASN A 27 19.48 22.33 0.22
C ASN A 27 18.25 21.98 -0.64
N PRO A 28 17.32 22.93 -0.87
CA PRO A 28 16.13 22.70 -1.68
C PRO A 28 16.45 22.33 -3.14
N GLY A 29 17.67 22.63 -3.62
CA GLY A 29 18.16 22.23 -4.95
C GLY A 29 18.44 20.74 -5.10
N VAL A 30 18.51 19.97 -4.01
CA VAL A 30 18.68 18.50 -4.04
C VAL A 30 17.36 17.81 -3.71
N LEU A 31 16.65 18.24 -2.65
CA LEU A 31 15.40 17.62 -2.23
C LEU A 31 14.28 17.74 -3.27
N GLY A 32 14.15 18.88 -3.94
CA GLY A 32 13.14 19.09 -4.96
C GLY A 32 13.34 18.16 -6.16
N PRO A 33 14.50 18.23 -6.85
CA PRO A 33 14.78 17.38 -8.01
C PRO A 33 14.85 15.88 -7.68
N ALA A 34 15.45 15.50 -6.56
CA ALA A 34 15.53 14.09 -6.16
C ALA A 34 14.15 13.53 -5.78
N GLY A 35 13.33 14.31 -5.06
CA GLY A 35 11.94 13.95 -4.76
C GLY A 35 11.08 13.84 -6.01
N ALA A 36 11.25 14.75 -6.97
CA ALA A 36 10.56 14.71 -8.25
C ALA A 36 10.98 13.50 -9.09
N MET A 37 12.28 13.18 -9.14
CA MET A 37 12.79 11.99 -9.83
C MET A 37 12.30 10.69 -9.19
N LEU A 38 12.35 10.58 -7.85
CA LEU A 38 11.82 9.42 -7.14
C LEU A 38 10.31 9.27 -7.37
N THR A 39 9.56 10.38 -7.33
CA THR A 39 8.13 10.38 -7.62
C THR A 39 7.85 9.95 -9.05
N ALA A 40 8.61 10.44 -10.02
CA ALA A 40 8.50 10.03 -11.41
C ALA A 40 8.82 8.54 -11.58
N ALA A 41 9.92 8.06 -10.99
CA ALA A 41 10.30 6.66 -11.02
C ALA A 41 9.23 5.75 -10.39
N MET A 42 8.66 6.14 -9.26
CA MET A 42 7.59 5.39 -8.60
C MET A 42 6.28 5.40 -9.41
N LYS A 43 5.92 6.53 -10.04
CA LYS A 43 4.76 6.58 -10.96
C LYS A 43 4.97 5.69 -12.18
N THR A 44 6.16 5.72 -12.78
CA THR A 44 6.53 4.84 -13.90
C THR A 44 6.47 3.37 -13.49
N LYS A 45 7.06 3.00 -12.34
CA LYS A 45 6.97 1.64 -11.80
C LYS A 45 5.52 1.20 -11.62
N ALA A 46 4.70 2.02 -10.97
CA ALA A 46 3.29 1.71 -10.75
C ALA A 46 2.50 1.56 -12.06
N ALA A 47 2.81 2.35 -13.08
CA ALA A 47 2.22 2.23 -14.41
C ALA A 47 2.65 0.93 -15.11
N THR A 48 3.93 0.56 -15.02
CA THR A 48 4.46 -0.70 -15.56
C THR A 48 3.84 -1.90 -14.86
N ASP A 49 3.76 -1.89 -13.52
CA ASP A 49 3.14 -2.96 -12.73
C ASP A 49 1.66 -3.14 -13.12
N LYS A 50 0.94 -2.03 -13.35
CA LYS A 50 -0.45 -2.05 -13.84
C LYS A 50 -0.56 -2.60 -15.25
N ALA A 51 0.32 -2.19 -16.17
CA ALA A 51 0.32 -2.67 -17.55
C ALA A 51 0.64 -4.17 -17.62
N LEU A 52 1.62 -4.63 -16.85
CA LEU A 52 1.92 -6.05 -16.69
C LEU A 52 0.70 -6.77 -16.14
N ALA A 53 0.12 -6.33 -15.02
CA ALA A 53 -1.07 -6.97 -14.46
C ALA A 53 -2.23 -7.07 -15.46
N SER A 54 -2.46 -6.01 -16.27
CA SER A 54 -3.45 -6.03 -17.35
C SER A 54 -3.08 -6.99 -18.48
N TRP A 55 -1.80 -7.11 -18.81
CA TRP A 55 -1.31 -8.07 -19.80
C TRP A 55 -1.51 -9.51 -19.31
N TRP A 56 -1.13 -9.82 -18.07
CA TRP A 56 -1.39 -11.11 -17.43
C TRP A 56 -2.89 -11.44 -17.37
N ALA A 57 -3.74 -10.45 -17.09
CA ALA A 57 -5.20 -10.60 -17.13
C ALA A 57 -5.73 -10.85 -18.55
N THR A 58 -5.12 -10.25 -19.58
CA THR A 58 -5.48 -10.45 -20.99
C THR A 58 -5.10 -11.85 -21.48
N PHE A 59 -4.04 -12.44 -20.92
CA PHE A 59 -3.70 -13.85 -21.09
C PHE A 59 -4.58 -14.82 -20.26
N GLY A 60 -5.59 -14.31 -19.56
CA GLY A 60 -6.55 -15.13 -18.81
C GLY A 60 -6.02 -15.70 -17.50
N LEU A 61 -4.85 -15.24 -17.01
CA LEU A 61 -4.33 -15.64 -15.71
C LEU A 61 -4.87 -14.70 -14.63
N PRO A 62 -5.75 -15.19 -13.73
CA PRO A 62 -6.32 -14.35 -12.68
C PRO A 62 -5.20 -13.87 -11.74
N THR A 63 -4.97 -12.55 -11.73
CA THR A 63 -3.93 -11.97 -10.87
C THR A 63 -4.35 -12.03 -9.40
N ARG A 64 -3.37 -12.04 -8.48
CA ARG A 64 -3.64 -11.99 -7.03
C ARG A 64 -4.60 -10.84 -6.65
N ARG A 65 -4.45 -9.68 -7.30
CA ARG A 65 -5.31 -8.51 -7.09
C ARG A 65 -6.75 -8.76 -7.51
N ASP A 66 -6.96 -9.49 -8.60
CA ASP A 66 -8.30 -9.85 -9.07
C ASP A 66 -8.95 -10.86 -8.13
N GLN A 67 -8.16 -11.79 -7.57
CA GLN A 67 -8.63 -12.74 -6.54
C GLN A 67 -9.05 -12.01 -5.26
N GLU A 68 -8.21 -11.10 -4.75
CA GLU A 68 -8.55 -10.30 -3.55
C GLU A 68 -9.81 -9.45 -3.76
N ARG A 69 -9.97 -8.86 -4.96
CA ARG A 69 -11.17 -8.11 -5.32
C ARG A 69 -12.42 -8.99 -5.41
N ALA A 70 -12.29 -10.19 -5.98
CA ALA A 70 -13.39 -11.14 -6.08
C ALA A 70 -13.82 -11.62 -4.68
N LEU A 71 -12.86 -11.98 -3.83
CA LEU A 71 -13.10 -12.36 -2.43
C LEU A 71 -13.79 -11.22 -1.65
N HIS A 72 -13.33 -9.98 -1.82
CA HIS A 72 -13.95 -8.84 -1.15
C HIS A 72 -15.40 -8.63 -1.58
N LYS A 73 -15.70 -8.77 -2.88
CA LYS A 73 -17.07 -8.68 -3.40
C LYS A 73 -17.95 -9.82 -2.90
N LEU A 74 -17.42 -11.05 -2.82
CA LEU A 74 -18.14 -12.20 -2.28
C LEU A 74 -18.53 -11.96 -0.81
N ASN A 75 -17.59 -11.49 0.01
CA ASN A 75 -17.86 -11.17 1.41
C ASN A 75 -18.93 -10.06 1.57
N GLN A 76 -18.90 -9.03 0.71
CA GLN A 76 -19.95 -8.00 0.71
C GLN A 76 -21.33 -8.55 0.33
N LEU A 77 -21.39 -9.50 -0.60
CA LEU A 77 -22.66 -10.15 -0.97
C LEU A 77 -23.17 -11.02 0.18
N GLU A 78 -22.30 -11.80 0.81
CA GLU A 78 -22.62 -12.61 1.99
C GLU A 78 -23.18 -11.75 3.13
N THR A 79 -22.52 -10.64 3.46
CA THR A 79 -23.00 -9.71 4.50
C THR A 79 -24.41 -9.18 4.17
N ARG A 80 -24.63 -8.75 2.92
CA ARG A 80 -25.95 -8.23 2.50
C ARG A 80 -27.04 -9.31 2.50
N LEU A 81 -26.68 -10.56 2.21
CA LEU A 81 -27.62 -11.68 2.31
C LEU A 81 -28.02 -11.91 3.76
N TYR A 82 -27.05 -11.89 4.69
CA TYR A 82 -27.37 -12.00 6.12
C TYR A 82 -28.26 -10.86 6.60
N ASP A 83 -27.99 -9.62 6.21
CA ASP A 83 -28.85 -8.47 6.57
C ASP A 83 -30.28 -8.62 6.04
N LEU A 84 -30.44 -9.16 4.83
CA LEU A 84 -31.74 -9.40 4.21
C LEU A 84 -32.46 -10.57 4.87
N GLU A 85 -31.75 -11.65 5.20
CA GLU A 85 -32.29 -12.77 5.98
C GLU A 85 -32.79 -12.25 7.33
N GLU A 86 -31.98 -11.48 8.05
CA GLU A 86 -32.37 -10.90 9.34
C GLU A 86 -33.59 -10.01 9.22
N GLN A 87 -33.68 -9.14 8.20
CA GLN A 87 -34.87 -8.31 7.95
C GLN A 87 -36.12 -9.14 7.62
N LEU A 88 -35.96 -10.27 6.93
CA LEU A 88 -37.07 -11.15 6.57
C LEU A 88 -37.57 -11.93 7.79
N TYR A 89 -36.68 -12.35 8.69
CA TYR A 89 -37.05 -12.95 9.98
C TYR A 89 -37.59 -11.93 10.99
N ALA A 90 -37.11 -10.68 10.92
CA ALA A 90 -37.55 -9.59 11.79
C ALA A 90 -38.86 -8.94 11.35
N GLN A 91 -39.36 -9.22 10.14
CA GLN A 91 -40.72 -8.85 9.75
C GLN A 91 -41.72 -9.79 10.45
N PRO A 92 -42.46 -9.34 11.50
CA PRO A 92 -43.59 -10.12 12.00
C PRO A 92 -44.59 -10.22 10.86
N THR A 93 -45.19 -11.39 10.70
CA THR A 93 -46.30 -11.71 9.80
C THR A 93 -47.42 -10.67 9.84
N GLN A 94 -47.25 -9.54 9.16
CA GLN A 94 -48.29 -8.54 9.00
C GLN A 94 -49.10 -8.83 7.73
N LYS A 95 -50.37 -9.18 8.00
CA LYS A 95 -51.54 -9.18 7.13
C LYS A 95 -51.72 -10.39 6.20
N LYS A 96 -52.60 -11.29 6.64
CA LYS A 96 -53.93 -11.39 6.01
C LYS A 96 -55.01 -11.35 7.10
N SER A 97 -55.69 -10.22 7.17
CA SER A 97 -57.07 -10.12 7.66
C SER A 97 -58.02 -10.57 6.55
#